data_AF-A0A162UM39-F1
#
_entry.id   AF-A0A162UM39-F1
#
_cell.length_a   1.000
_cell.length_b   1.000
_cell.length_c   1.000
_cell.angle_alpha   90.00
_cell.angle_beta   90.00
_cell.angle_gamma   90.00
#
_symmetry.space_group_name_H-M   'P 1'
#
loop_
_entity.id
_entity.type
_entity.pdbx_description
1 polymer ?
#
loop_
_entity_poly.entity_id
_entity_poly.type
_entity_poly.pdbx_seq_one_letter_code
_entity_poly.pdbx_strand_id
1 'polypeptide(L)' 'MVNILIKENNLMVFQPKLAKLLGLNETIILNQIHYWLEKKKNIIDGRPWVYNTYENWQEQICFLSVSTITPLYK' A
#
# COMPACT_ATOMS: atom_id res chain seq x y z
N MET A 1 -4.73 28.44 -6.56
CA MET A 1 -5.26 27.15 -7.04
C MET A 1 -4.14 26.13 -6.86
N VAL A 2 -4.18 25.10 -6.01
CA VAL A 2 -5.24 24.42 -5.27
C VAL A 2 -4.69 24.18 -3.85
N ASN A 3 -5.29 24.78 -2.82
CA ASN A 3 -5.01 24.38 -1.44
C ASN A 3 -5.80 23.10 -1.19
N ILE A 4 -5.21 21.96 -1.55
CA ILE A 4 -5.71 20.68 -1.07
C ILE A 4 -5.43 20.68 0.43
N LEU A 5 -6.51 20.56 1.20
CA LEU A 5 -6.48 20.31 2.64
C LEU A 5 -5.77 18.97 2.89
N ILE A 6 -4.44 18.92 2.76
CA ILE A 6 -3.64 17.77 3.19
C ILE A 6 -3.53 17.88 4.71
N LYS A 7 -4.66 17.71 5.38
CA LYS A 7 -4.64 17.19 6.73
C LYS A 7 -4.40 15.68 6.56
N GLU A 8 -3.37 15.20 7.26
CA GLU A 8 -3.15 13.80 7.64
C GLU A 8 -2.26 12.94 6.71
N ASN A 9 -0.96 12.96 7.03
CA ASN A 9 0.01 11.85 7.20
C ASN A 9 0.11 10.65 6.22
N ASN A 10 -0.73 10.52 5.21
CA ASN A 10 -0.82 9.34 4.33
C ASN A 10 -0.71 9.76 2.85
N LEU A 11 0.42 10.37 2.48
CA LEU A 11 0.76 10.59 1.07
C LEU A 11 1.14 9.26 0.42
N MET A 12 0.34 8.81 -0.54
CA MET A 12 0.64 7.65 -1.36
C MET A 12 1.39 8.09 -2.61
N VAL A 13 2.65 7.69 -2.74
CA VAL A 13 3.43 7.94 -3.96
C VAL A 13 2.97 6.94 -5.02
N PHE A 14 2.58 7.43 -6.19
CA PHE A 14 2.17 6.60 -7.33
C PHE A 14 3.17 6.72 -8.47
N GLN A 15 3.58 5.58 -9.03
CA GLN A 15 4.52 5.52 -10.15
C GLN A 15 3.81 4.95 -11.40
N PRO A 16 3.44 5.79 -12.39
CA PRO A 16 2.67 5.35 -13.56
C PRO A 16 3.38 4.28 -14.40
N LYS A 17 4.72 4.34 -14.47
CA LYS A 17 5.53 3.35 -15.19
C LYS A 17 5.42 1.96 -14.54
N LEU A 18 5.36 1.91 -13.21
CA LEU A 18 5.23 0.67 -12.45
C LEU A 18 3.81 0.11 -12.59
N ALA A 19 2.79 0.97 -12.56
CA ALA A 19 1.41 0.59 -12.80
C ALA A 19 1.17 0.03 -14.20
N LYS A 20 1.89 0.54 -15.21
CA LYS A 20 1.85 -0.03 -16.57
C LYS A 20 2.44 -1.44 -16.64
N LEU A 21 3.39 -1.77 -15.77
CA LEU A 21 4.09 -3.06 -15.77
C LEU A 21 3.36 -4.11 -14.92
N LEU A 22 2.91 -3.74 -13.73
CA LEU A 22 2.36 -4.65 -12.72
C LEU A 22 0.84 -4.62 -12.63
N GLY A 23 0.20 -3.55 -13.10
CA GLY A 23 -1.20 -3.25 -12.82
C GLY A 23 -1.35 -2.20 -11.71
N LEU A 24 -2.52 -1.56 -11.70
CA LEU A 24 -2.82 -0.45 -10.80
C LEU A 24 -2.87 -0.90 -9.35
N ASN A 25 -3.54 -2.00 -9.07
CA ASN A 25 -3.82 -2.49 -7.72
C ASN A 25 -2.54 -3.01 -7.07
N GLU A 26 -1.76 -3.76 -7.83
CA GLU A 26 -0.48 -4.35 -7.46
C GLU A 26 0.53 -3.27 -7.10
N THR A 27 0.61 -2.22 -7.91
CA THR A 27 1.50 -1.08 -7.66
C THR A 27 1.13 -0.32 -6.39
N ILE A 28 -0.16 -0.16 -6.15
CA ILE A 28 -0.69 0.52 -4.96
C ILE A 28 -0.35 -0.29 -3.71
N ILE A 29 -0.62 -1.60 -3.70
CA ILE A 29 -0.28 -2.47 -2.57
C ILE A 29 1.23 -2.49 -2.32
N LEU A 30 2.05 -2.62 -3.38
CA LEU A 30 3.51 -2.63 -3.26
C LEU A 30 4.04 -1.33 -2.63
N ASN A 31 3.54 -0.18 -3.06
CA ASN A 31 3.95 1.10 -2.50
C ASN A 31 3.54 1.24 -1.02
N GLN A 32 2.38 0.71 -0.63
CA GLN A 32 1.95 0.73 0.77
C GLN A 32 2.80 -0.21 1.65
N ILE A 33 3.17 -1.39 1.15
CA ILE A 33 4.13 -2.29 1.83
C ILE A 33 5.48 -1.59 2.01
N HIS A 34 6.00 -0.95 0.96
CA HIS A 34 7.27 -0.23 1.00
C HIS A 34 7.26 0.88 2.06
N TYR A 35 6.20 1.70 2.10
CA TYR A 35 6.02 2.72 3.13
C TYR A 35 6.06 2.13 4.55
N TRP A 36 5.38 1.01 4.77
CA TRP A 36 5.35 0.37 6.08
C TRP A 36 6.68 -0.26 6.46
N LEU A 37 7.45 -0.80 5.51
CA LEU A 37 8.80 -1.30 5.75
C LEU A 37 9.75 -0.17 6.17
N GLU A 38 9.58 1.03 5.64
CA GLU A 38 10.36 2.20 6.06
C GLU A 38 9.94 2.74 7.42
N LYS A 39 8.63 2.79 7.70
CA LYS A 39 8.10 3.36 8.95
C LYS A 39 8.13 2.43 10.15
N LYS A 40 7.84 1.13 9.97
CA LYS A 40 7.77 0.13 11.03
C LYS A 40 8.90 -0.87 10.86
N LYS A 41 9.83 -0.87 11.80
CA LYS A 41 10.87 -1.91 11.89
C LYS A 41 10.38 -3.07 12.75
N ASN A 42 9.39 -3.80 12.26
CA ASN A 42 9.15 -5.15 12.79
C ASN A 42 10.23 -6.04 12.20
N ILE A 43 11.28 -6.33 12.98
CA ILE A 43 12.40 -7.15 12.52
C ILE A 43 12.17 -8.59 12.99
N ILE A 44 12.00 -9.50 12.04
CA ILE A 44 11.92 -10.95 12.29
C ILE A 44 13.09 -11.58 11.51
N ASP A 45 13.92 -12.35 12.20
CA ASP A 45 15.13 -12.97 11.64
C ASP A 45 16.08 -11.98 10.94
N GLY A 46 16.22 -10.77 11.49
CA GLY A 46 17.08 -9.72 10.95
C GLY A 46 16.53 -9.04 9.69
N ARG A 47 15.30 -9.34 9.27
CA ARG A 47 14.63 -8.72 8.11
C ARG A 47 13.42 -7.89 8.55
N PRO A 48 13.14 -6.73 7.91
CA PRO A 48 11.92 -5.98 8.18
C PRO A 48 10.72 -6.71 7.56
N TRP A 49 9.63 -6.80 8.32
CA TRP A 49 8.38 -7.44 7.93
C TRP A 49 7.20 -6.51 8.15
N VAL A 50 6.20 -6.63 7.27
CA VAL A 50 4.90 -5.97 7.44
C VAL A 50 3.84 -7.05 7.34
N TYR A 51 2.98 -7.11 8.36
CA TYR A 51 1.79 -7.96 8.38
C TYR A 51 0.59 -7.08 8.64
N ASN A 52 -0.44 -7.21 7.82
CA ASN A 52 -1.75 -6.56 7.98
C ASN A 52 -2.79 -7.56 7.49
N THR A 53 -3.96 -7.59 8.12
CA THR A 53 -5.08 -8.39 7.62
C THR A 53 -5.67 -7.75 6.36
N TYR A 54 -6.50 -8.48 5.62
CA TYR A 54 -7.16 -7.94 4.42
C TYR A 54 -8.03 -6.74 4.73
N GLU A 55 -8.70 -6.75 5.89
CA GLU A 55 -9.52 -5.66 6.38
C GLU A 55 -8.66 -4.42 6.69
N ASN A 56 -7.49 -4.60 7.30
CA ASN A 56 -6.57 -3.48 7.55
C ASN A 56 -5.97 -2.90 6.27
N TRP A 57 -5.71 -3.72 5.25
CA TRP A 57 -5.33 -3.23 3.93
C TRP A 57 -6.47 -2.46 3.27
N GLN A 58 -7.71 -2.93 3.41
CA GLN A 58 -8.89 -2.25 2.88
C GLN A 58 -9.13 -0.90 3.56
N GLU A 59 -8.93 -0.79 4.87
CA GLU A 59 -9.02 0.49 5.60
C GLU A 59 -8.00 1.53 5.13
N GLN A 60 -6.85 1.09 4.61
CA GLN A 60 -5.79 1.97 4.09
C GLN A 60 -5.96 2.25 2.60
N ILE A 61 -6.50 1.28 1.86
CA ILE A 61 -6.70 1.32 0.42
C ILE A 61 -8.20 1.24 0.15
N CYS A 62 -8.93 2.25 0.65
CA CYS A 62 -10.41 2.26 0.69
C CYS A 62 -11.11 2.10 -0.66
N PHE A 63 -10.39 2.25 -1.78
CA PHE A 63 -10.91 2.09 -3.14
C PHE A 63 -10.70 0.68 -3.72
N LEU A 64 -9.95 -0.20 -3.06
CA LEU A 64 -9.88 -1.62 -3.42
C LEU A 64 -10.86 -2.41 -2.57
N SER A 65 -11.77 -3.14 -3.23
CA SER A 65 -12.60 -4.13 -2.53
C SER A 65 -11.74 -5.31 -2.09
N VAL A 66 -12.09 -5.95 -0.97
CA VAL A 66 -11.43 -7.19 -0.50
C VAL A 66 -11.35 -8.22 -1.62
N SER A 67 -12.41 -8.33 -2.44
CA SER A 67 -12.52 -9.21 -3.60
C SER A 67 -11.43 -8.99 -4.66
N THR A 68 -10.85 -7.79 -4.73
CA THR A 68 -9.74 -7.45 -5.64
C THR A 68 -8.37 -7.76 -5.02
N ILE A 69 -8.30 -7.81 -3.68
CA ILE A 69 -7.07 -8.13 -2.93
C ILE A 69 -6.90 -9.66 -2.80
N THR A 70 -8.02 -10.40 -2.69
CA THR A 70 -8.07 -11.88 -2.60
C THR A 70 -7.29 -12.65 -3.70
N PRO A 71 -7.32 -12.24 -4.99
CA PRO A 71 -6.65 -13.01 -6.04
C PRO A 71 -5.14 -12.76 -6.14
N LEU A 72 -4.61 -11.68 -5.55
CA LEU A 72 -3.24 -11.20 -5.76
C LEU A 72 -2.15 -12.00 -5.03
N TYR A 73 -2.53 -12.97 -4.20
CA TYR A 73 -1.62 -13.76 -3.37
C TYR A 73 -1.70 -15.27 -3.61
N LYS A 74 -2.32 -15.73 -4.71
CA LYS A 74 -2.34 -17.14 -5.10
C LYS A 74 -1.05 -17.59 -5.79
#